data_AF-A0A9X8QIZ6-F1
#
_entry.id   AF-A0A9X8QIZ6-F1
#
_cell.length_a   1.000
_cell.length_b   1.000
_cell.length_c   1.000
_cell.angle_alpha   90.00
_cell.angle_beta   90.00
_cell.angle_gamma   90.00
#
_symmetry.space_group_name_H-M   'P 1'
#
loop_
_entity.id
_entity.type
_entity.pdbx_description
1 polymer ?
#
loop_
_entity_poly.entity_id
_entity_poly.type
_entity_poly.pdbx_seq_one_letter_code
_entity_poly.pdbx_strand_id
1 'polypeptide(L)'
;MSEEDRGKHLGRMDNGITDCGLIVMSRWDQPDWDDNKEDRDRFIRELRSRGFSHKKLDRYENDPMPQWVGESECGNDDCQCHKWINKA
;
A
#
# COMPACT_ATOMS: atom_id res chain seq x y z
N MET A 1 11.93 -4.65 -17.00
CA MET A 1 12.09 -3.19 -16.94
C MET A 1 13.44 -2.92 -16.32
N SER A 2 14.32 -2.24 -17.03
CA SER A 2 15.55 -1.69 -16.45
C SER A 2 15.18 -0.58 -15.46
N GLU A 3 16.10 -0.15 -14.58
CA GLU A 3 15.85 1.00 -13.71
C GLU A 3 15.57 2.29 -14.50
N GLU A 4 16.11 2.41 -15.73
CA GLU A 4 15.88 3.55 -16.63
C GLU A 4 14.43 3.62 -17.15
N ASP A 5 13.74 2.49 -17.28
CA ASP A 5 12.35 2.46 -17.75
C ASP A 5 11.36 3.00 -16.71
N ARG A 6 11.74 3.02 -15.42
CA ARG A 6 10.86 3.39 -14.31
C ARG A 6 10.63 4.90 -14.20
N GLY A 7 11.47 5.71 -14.85
CA GLY A 7 11.36 7.17 -14.82
C GLY A 7 11.82 7.78 -13.49
N LYS A 8 11.36 9.00 -13.20
CA LYS A 8 11.79 9.76 -12.03
C LYS A 8 11.33 9.10 -10.72
N HIS A 9 12.20 9.06 -9.71
CA HIS A 9 11.83 8.68 -8.34
C HIS A 9 10.89 9.74 -7.73
N LEU A 10 9.71 9.28 -7.28
CA LEU A 10 8.66 10.13 -6.72
C LEU A 10 8.67 10.15 -5.20
N GLY A 11 9.33 9.18 -4.56
CA GLY A 11 9.38 9.03 -3.12
C GLY A 11 9.00 7.62 -2.70
N ARG A 12 8.48 7.49 -1.48
CA ARG A 12 8.23 6.20 -0.84
C ARG A 12 6.83 6.18 -0.23
N MET A 13 6.21 5.01 -0.26
CA MET A 13 4.89 4.79 0.32
C MET A 13 4.93 3.67 1.34
N ASP A 14 4.18 3.85 2.43
CA ASP A 14 3.81 2.80 3.35
C ASP A 14 2.43 2.25 2.94
N ASN A 15 2.33 0.94 2.77
CA ASN A 15 1.12 0.27 2.29
C ASN A 15 0.66 -0.78 3.30
N GLY A 16 -0.65 -0.86 3.47
CA GLY A 16 -1.34 -2.01 4.02
C GLY A 16 -1.65 -3.01 2.92
N ILE A 17 -1.21 -4.24 3.11
CA ILE A 17 -1.43 -5.34 2.16
C ILE A 17 -2.21 -6.47 2.81
N THR A 18 -3.09 -7.08 2.03
CA THR A 18 -3.73 -8.36 2.38
C THR A 18 -2.71 -9.50 2.29
N ASP A 19 -3.10 -10.67 2.78
CA ASP A 19 -2.35 -11.93 2.65
C ASP A 19 -2.12 -12.34 1.19
N CYS A 20 -3.03 -11.99 0.29
CA CYS A 20 -2.92 -12.24 -1.14
C CYS A 20 -2.08 -11.17 -1.89
N GLY A 21 -1.63 -10.11 -1.20
CA GLY A 21 -0.77 -9.07 -1.77
C GLY A 21 -1.48 -7.84 -2.36
N LEU A 22 -2.79 -7.71 -2.22
CA LEU A 22 -3.54 -6.52 -2.66
C LEU A 22 -3.40 -5.36 -1.65
N ILE A 23 -3.37 -4.13 -2.16
CA ILE A 23 -3.28 -2.93 -1.33
C ILE A 23 -4.67 -2.53 -0.82
N VAL A 24 -4.77 -2.26 0.48
CA VAL A 24 -6.00 -1.78 1.15
C VAL A 24 -5.92 -0.32 1.59
N MET A 25 -4.72 0.14 1.94
CA MET A 25 -4.48 1.50 2.47
C MET A 25 -3.07 1.91 2.10
N SER A 26 -2.86 3.20 1.82
CA SER A 26 -1.52 3.73 1.58
C SER A 26 -1.36 5.14 2.14
N ARG A 27 -0.13 5.46 2.53
CA ARG A 27 0.31 6.83 2.84
C ARG A 27 1.67 7.09 2.19
N TRP A 28 1.92 8.34 1.83
CA TRP A 28 3.26 8.78 1.44
C TRP A 28 4.15 8.88 2.69
N ASP A 29 5.40 8.44 2.57
CA ASP A 29 6.45 8.71 3.56
C ASP A 29 6.89 10.17 3.36
N GLN A 30 6.69 11.00 4.38
CA GLN A 30 6.97 12.44 4.34
C GLN A 30 8.09 12.76 5.34
N PRO A 31 9.34 12.32 5.11
CA PRO A 31 10.41 12.39 6.11
C PRO A 31 10.72 13.81 6.59
N ASP A 32 10.38 14.81 5.79
CA ASP A 32 10.61 16.23 6.10
C ASP A 32 9.54 16.83 7.03
N TRP A 33 8.51 16.07 7.39
CA TRP A 33 7.44 16.53 8.29
C TRP A 33 7.70 16.02 9.71
N ASP A 34 7.60 16.93 10.69
CA ASP A 34 7.92 16.65 12.09
C ASP A 34 7.08 15.50 12.69
N ASP A 35 5.84 15.33 12.22
CA ASP A 35 4.89 14.31 12.69
C ASP A 35 4.94 12.99 11.89
N ASN A 36 5.74 12.90 10.83
CA ASN A 36 5.74 11.74 9.93
C ASN A 36 6.03 10.42 10.64
N LYS A 37 6.92 10.43 11.63
CA LYS A 37 7.22 9.23 12.42
C LYS A 37 6.01 8.76 13.22
N GLU A 38 5.34 9.68 13.90
CA GLU A 38 4.16 9.36 14.71
C GLU A 38 3.01 8.89 13.82
N ASP A 39 2.75 9.59 12.72
CA ASP A 39 1.73 9.21 11.75
C ASP A 39 1.99 7.83 11.13
N ARG A 40 3.23 7.56 10.73
CA ARG A 40 3.65 6.24 10.23
C ARG A 40 3.42 5.15 11.27
N ASP A 41 3.83 5.38 12.51
CA ASP A 41 3.72 4.37 13.57
C ASP A 41 2.24 4.13 13.93
N ARG A 42 1.40 5.18 13.88
CA ARG A 42 -0.07 5.07 13.96
C ARG A 42 -0.65 4.23 12.83
N PHE A 43 -0.25 4.52 11.59
CA PHE A 43 -0.66 3.76 10.41
C PHE A 43 -0.32 2.27 10.53
N ILE A 44 0.93 1.94 10.90
CA ILE A 44 1.38 0.54 11.06
C ILE A 44 0.56 -0.17 12.16
N ARG A 45 0.26 0.52 13.26
CA ARG A 45 -0.56 -0.03 14.34
C ARG A 45 -1.99 -0.32 13.89
N GLU A 46 -2.58 0.58 13.10
CA GLU A 46 -3.92 0.40 12.53
C GLU A 46 -3.98 -0.76 11.54
N LEU A 47 -2.96 -0.91 10.68
CA LEU A 47 -2.87 -2.07 9.79
C LEU A 47 -2.85 -3.38 10.58
N ARG A 48 -2.00 -3.46 11.61
CA ARG A 48 -1.87 -4.65 12.45
C ARG A 48 -3.15 -4.98 13.21
N SER A 49 -3.86 -3.97 13.74
CA SER A 49 -5.12 -4.20 14.46
C SER A 49 -6.24 -4.74 13.55
N ARG A 50 -6.18 -4.42 12.25
CA ARG A 50 -7.11 -4.91 11.23
C ARG A 50 -6.66 -6.24 10.58
N GLY A 51 -5.48 -6.75 10.94
CA GLY A 51 -4.93 -8.00 10.41
C GLY A 51 -4.19 -7.88 9.08
N PHE A 52 -3.83 -6.66 8.67
CA PHE A 52 -3.06 -6.40 7.45
C PHE A 52 -1.56 -6.40 7.72
N SER A 53 -0.79 -6.74 6.68
CA SER A 53 0.67 -6.61 6.72
C SER A 53 1.10 -5.23 6.21
N HIS A 54 2.20 -4.71 6.76
CA HIS A 54 2.79 -3.45 6.32
C HIS A 54 3.92 -3.70 5.31
N LYS A 55 3.92 -2.95 4.20
CA LYS A 55 4.96 -2.99 3.19
C LYS A 55 5.37 -1.59 2.76
N LYS A 56 6.68 -1.34 2.72
CA LYS A 56 7.28 -0.11 2.23
C LYS A 56 7.71 -0.28 0.78
N LEU A 57 7.37 0.68 -0.07
CA LEU A 57 7.64 0.64 -1.52
C LEU A 57 8.16 2.00 -2.00
N ASP A 58 9.24 1.99 -2.77
CA ASP A 58 9.67 3.17 -3.52
C ASP A 58 8.83 3.30 -4.80
N ARG A 59 8.40 4.52 -5.10
CA ARG A 59 7.55 4.85 -6.26
C ARG A 59 8.33 5.65 -7.29
N TYR A 60 8.07 5.32 -8.55
CA TYR A 60 8.63 5.99 -9.72
C TYR A 60 7.50 6.34 -10.69
N GLU A 61 7.78 7.29 -11.60
CA GLU A 61 6.81 7.87 -12.54
C GLU A 61 6.10 6.83 -13.41
N ASN A 62 6.83 5.83 -13.90
CA ASN A 62 6.31 4.79 -14.78
C ASN A 62 6.04 3.48 -14.03
N ASP A 63 6.02 3.50 -12.69
CA ASP A 63 5.62 2.32 -11.95
C ASP A 63 4.16 1.98 -12.30
N PRO A 64 3.85 0.70 -12.55
CA PRO A 64 2.48 0.29 -12.81
C PRO A 64 1.56 0.69 -11.64
N MET A 65 0.29 0.94 -11.98
CA MET A 65 -0.74 1.15 -10.97
C MET A 65 -0.81 -0.10 -10.09
N PRO A 66 -0.68 0.04 -8.76
CA PRO A 66 -0.78 -1.12 -7.89
C PRO A 66 -2.22 -1.65 -7.90
N GLN A 67 -2.37 -2.93 -7.58
CA GLN A 67 -3.69 -3.54 -7.47
C GLN A 67 -4.31 -3.22 -6.11
N TRP A 68 -5.50 -2.60 -6.13
CA TRP A 68 -6.25 -2.22 -4.94
C TRP A 68 -7.40 -3.19 -4.69
N VAL A 69 -7.74 -3.43 -3.42
CA VAL A 69 -8.89 -4.28 -3.03
C VAL A 69 -10.23 -3.76 -3.57
N GLY A 70 -10.37 -2.44 -3.77
CA GLY A 70 -11.59 -1.84 -4.33
C GLY A 70 -11.63 -1.70 -5.85
N GLU A 71 -10.46 -1.66 -6.51
CA GLU A 71 -10.36 -1.51 -7.98
C GLU A 71 -10.18 -2.86 -8.68
N SER A 72 -9.63 -3.86 -7.98
CA SER A 72 -9.62 -5.23 -8.45
C SER A 72 -11.06 -5.72 -8.33
N GLU A 73 -11.78 -5.83 -9.45
CA GLU A 73 -13.05 -6.56 -9.48
C GLU A 73 -12.83 -7.86 -8.69
N CYS A 74 -13.56 -8.03 -7.59
CA CYS A 74 -13.27 -9.06 -6.60
C CYS A 74 -13.50 -10.51 -7.07
N GLY A 75 -13.42 -10.75 -8.38
CA GLY A 75 -13.49 -12.06 -9.02
C GLY A 75 -12.21 -12.89 -8.88
N ASN A 76 -11.18 -12.41 -8.18
CA ASN A 76 -10.08 -13.28 -7.77
C ASN A 76 -10.47 -14.03 -6.49
N ASP A 77 -11.08 -15.20 -6.68
CA ASP A 77 -11.54 -16.10 -5.61
C ASP A 77 -10.42 -16.48 -4.64
N ASP A 78 -9.16 -16.52 -5.11
CA ASP A 78 -8.00 -16.89 -4.30
C ASP A 78 -7.67 -15.84 -3.22
N CYS A 79 -8.05 -14.58 -3.41
CA CYS A 79 -7.78 -13.50 -2.45
C CYS A 79 -8.94 -13.28 -1.46
N GLN A 80 -10.14 -13.81 -1.73
CA GLN A 80 -11.36 -13.55 -0.94
C GLN A 80 -11.53 -12.07 -0.57
N CYS A 81 -11.21 -11.15 -1.48
CA CYS A 81 -11.13 -9.72 -1.20
C CYS A 81 -12.44 -9.10 -0.70
N HIS A 82 -13.59 -9.74 -0.97
CA HIS A 82 -14.89 -9.47 -0.34
C HIS A 82 -14.85 -9.47 1.20
N LYS A 83 -13.95 -10.24 1.83
CA LYS A 83 -13.75 -10.24 3.29
C LYS A 83 -13.23 -8.90 3.83
N TRP A 84 -12.62 -8.10 2.97
CA TRP A 84 -11.92 -6.87 3.34
C TRP A 84 -12.66 -5.60 2.90
N ILE A 85 -13.52 -5.68 1.87
CA ILE A 85 -14.35 -4.55 1.36
C ILE A 85 -15.15 -3.85 2.47
N ASN A 86 -15.62 -4.59 3.49
CA ASN A 86 -16.47 -4.05 4.57
C ASN A 86 -15.71 -3.79 5.89
N LYS A 87 -14.37 -3.89 5.90
CA LYS A 87 -13.53 -3.73 7.10
C LYS A 87 -12.60 -2.50 7.05
N ALA A 88 -12.68 -1.71 5.97
CA ALA A 88 -11.89 -0.51 5.75
C ALA A 88 -12.53 0.71 6.43
#